data_AF-D7LP32-F1
#
_entry.id   AF-D7LP32-F1
#
_cell.length_a   1.000
_cell.length_b   1.000
_cell.length_c   1.000
_cell.angle_alpha   90.00
_cell.angle_beta   90.00
_cell.angle_gamma   90.00
#
_symmetry.space_group_name_H-M   'P 1'
#
loop_
_entity.id
_entity.type
_entity.pdbx_description
1 polymer ?
#
loop_
_entity_poly.entity_id
_entity_poly.type
_entity_poly.pdbx_seq_one_letter_code
_entity_poly.pdbx_strand_id
1 'polypeptide(L)' 'MNVQKELNCVNRKLNIAITRISNPYGDPNILAEFIAGQLKDRVSFRKAMKKAIELTEQANTKGIQVQIAGRIDGKEIAR' A
#
# COMPACT_ATOMS: atom_id res chain seq x y z
N MET A 1 7.81 4.00 19.92
CA MET A 1 8.93 3.14 19.48
C MET A 1 10.08 4.06 19.11
N ASN A 2 11.24 3.95 19.78
CA ASN A 2 12.31 4.94 19.69
C ASN A 2 13.27 4.58 18.54
N VAL A 3 12.81 4.81 17.30
CA VAL A 3 13.42 4.33 16.04
C VAL A 3 14.89 4.75 15.85
N GLN A 4 15.28 5.87 16.47
CA GLN A 4 16.67 6.37 16.43
C GLN A 4 17.67 5.46 17.16
N LYS A 5 17.24 4.71 18.19
CA LYS A 5 18.13 3.82 18.94
C LYS A 5 18.45 2.53 18.19
N GLU A 6 17.50 2.01 17.40
CA GLU A 6 17.71 0.77 16.64
C GLU A 6 18.52 0.97 15.35
N LEU A 7 18.44 2.16 14.73
CA LEU A 7 19.11 2.47 13.46
C LEU A 7 20.45 3.22 13.62
N ASN A 8 21.05 3.19 14.82
CA ASN A 8 22.32 3.89 15.08
C ASN A 8 23.50 3.12 14.45
N CYS A 9 23.62 3.16 13.13
CA CYS A 9 24.80 2.73 12.40
C CYS A 9 25.94 3.70 12.68
N VAL A 10 26.89 3.24 13.51
CA VAL A 10 28.26 3.70 13.73
C VAL A 10 28.60 5.03 13.03
N ASN A 11 28.61 6.11 13.81
CA ASN A 11 29.25 7.39 13.53
C ASN A 11 28.56 8.37 12.55
N ARG A 12 27.27 8.21 12.23
CA ARG A 12 26.49 9.22 11.48
C ARG A 12 25.22 9.66 12.22
N LYS A 13 24.98 10.97 12.28
CA LYS A 13 23.74 11.54 12.84
C LYS A 13 22.60 11.31 11.85
N LEU A 14 21.59 10.53 12.25
CA LEU A 14 20.41 10.22 11.46
C LEU A 14 19.24 11.10 11.93
N ASN A 15 18.75 11.99 11.06
CA ASN A 15 17.55 12.78 11.33
C ASN A 15 16.34 12.06 10.74
N ILE A 16 15.45 11.56 11.59
CA ILE A 16 14.21 10.90 11.19
C ILE A 16 13.06 11.88 11.42
N ALA A 17 12.30 12.17 10.37
CA ALA A 17 11.05 12.91 10.46
C ALA A 17 9.88 11.93 10.33
N ILE A 18 8.92 12.02 11.25
CA ILE A 18 7.70 11.20 11.23
C ILE A 18 6.54 12.09 10.83
N THR A 19 5.99 11.85 9.65
CA THR A 19 4.79 12.55 9.17
C THR A 19 3.58 11.66 9.41
N ARG A 20 2.55 12.19 10.06
CA ARG A 20 1.28 11.47 10.26
C ARG A 20 0.36 11.75 9.08
N ILE A 21 -0.20 10.68 8.52
CA ILE A 21 -1.21 10.75 7.48
C ILE A 21 -2.56 10.55 8.17
N SER A 22 -3.46 11.54 8.05
CA SER A 22 -4.77 11.51 8.70
C SER A 22 -5.70 10.46 8.11
N ASN A 23 -5.60 10.23 6.80
CA ASN A 23 -6.43 9.26 6.09
C ASN A 23 -5.58 8.35 5.19
N PRO A 24 -5.20 7.15 5.66
CA PRO A 24 -4.24 6.30 4.98
C PRO A 24 -4.75 5.80 3.62
N TYR A 25 -6.06 5.55 3.49
CA TYR A 25 -6.66 5.08 2.23
C TYR A 25 -6.88 6.18 1.19
N GLY A 26 -6.61 7.44 1.56
CA GLY A 26 -6.51 8.54 0.60
C GLY A 26 -5.13 8.65 -0.05
N ASP A 27 -4.11 8.00 0.51
CA ASP A 27 -2.76 8.00 -0.04
C ASP A 27 -2.60 6.87 -1.07
N PRO A 28 -2.25 7.17 -2.33
CA PRO A 28 -2.09 6.17 -3.38
C PRO A 28 -1.02 5.11 -3.07
N ASN A 29 0.06 5.47 -2.36
CA ASN A 29 1.15 4.53 -2.07
C ASN A 29 0.72 3.50 -1.03
N ILE A 30 0.04 3.96 0.03
CA ILE A 30 -0.49 3.08 1.08
C ILE A 30 -1.52 2.12 0.48
N LEU A 31 -2.39 2.63 -0.41
CA LEU A 31 -3.40 1.80 -1.06
C LEU A 31 -2.77 0.77 -2.00
N ALA A 32 -1.72 1.13 -2.75
CA ALA A 32 -1.00 0.20 -3.60
C ALA A 32 -0.33 -0.91 -2.78
N GLU A 33 0.27 -0.57 -1.64
CA GLU A 33 0.89 -1.53 -0.73
C GLU A 33 -0.14 -2.48 -0.10
N PHE A 34 -1.33 -1.96 0.23
CA PHE A 34 -2.46 -2.76 0.67
C PHE A 34 -2.87 -3.80 -0.39
N ILE A 35 -3.06 -3.37 -1.64
CA ILE A 35 -3.41 -4.29 -2.75
C ILE A 35 -2.31 -5.34 -2.95
N ALA A 36 -1.04 -4.93 -2.91
CA ALA A 36 0.09 -5.84 -3.02
C ALA A 36 0.10 -6.89 -1.91
N GLY A 37 -0.22 -6.50 -0.67
CA GLY A 37 -0.38 -7.41 0.47
C GLY A 37 -1.48 -8.44 0.22
N GLN A 38 -2.66 -7.99 -0.22
CA GLN A 38 -3.78 -8.89 -0.54
C GLN A 38 -3.42 -9.92 -1.62
N LEU A 39 -2.67 -9.50 -2.65
CA LEU A 39 -2.21 -10.41 -3.71
C LEU A 39 -1.17 -11.42 -3.21
N LYS A 40 -0.28 -11.03 -2.29
CA LYS A 40 0.67 -11.94 -1.64
C LYS A 40 -0.05 -13.00 -0.81
N ASP A 41 -1.12 -12.59 -0.11
CA ASP A 41 -1.99 -13.48 0.67
C ASP A 41 -2.92 -14.34 -0.20
N ARG A 42 -2.73 -14.34 -1.53
CA ARG A 42 -3.52 -15.11 -2.51
C ARG A 42 -5.00 -14.75 -2.52
N VAL A 43 -5.36 -13.55 -2.06
CA VAL A 43 -6.73 -13.04 -2.21
C VAL A 43 -6.99 -12.80 -3.69
N SER A 44 -8.19 -13.18 -4.16
CA SER A 44 -8.61 -12.93 -5.54
C SER A 44 -8.44 -11.44 -5.89
N PHE A 45 -7.74 -11.14 -6.99
CA PHE A 45 -7.47 -9.78 -7.43
C PHE A 45 -8.74 -8.91 -7.54
N ARG A 46 -9.86 -9.51 -7.94
CA ARG A 46 -11.16 -8.82 -8.01
C ARG A 46 -11.66 -8.39 -6.63
N LYS A 47 -11.47 -9.24 -5.61
CA LYS A 47 -11.83 -8.93 -4.22
C LYS A 47 -10.90 -7.85 -3.66
N ALA A 48 -9.60 -7.96 -3.90
CA ALA A 48 -8.62 -6.96 -3.50
C ALA A 48 -8.93 -5.57 -4.11
N MET A 49 -9.22 -5.52 -5.42
CA MET A 49 -9.61 -4.28 -6.10
C MET A 49 -10.91 -3.71 -5.55
N LYS A 50 -11.96 -4.54 -5.41
CA LYS A 50 -13.25 -4.08 -4.86
C LYS A 50 -13.08 -3.50 -3.45
N LYS A 51 -12.25 -4.14 -2.62
CA LYS A 51 -11.97 -3.66 -1.27
C LYS A 51 -11.20 -2.35 -1.26
N ALA A 52 -10.20 -2.21 -2.14
CA ALA A 52 -9.45 -0.97 -2.28
C ALA A 52 -10.34 0.21 -2.70
N ILE A 53 -11.28 -0.02 -3.64
CA ILE A 53 -12.25 1.01 -4.06
C ILE A 53 -13.15 1.42 -2.89
N GLU A 54 -13.73 0.45 -2.18
CA GLU A 54 -14.60 0.71 -1.01
C GLU A 54 -13.89 1.54 0.07
N LEU A 55 -12.63 1.18 0.39
CA LEU A 55 -11.81 1.91 1.37
C LEU A 55 -11.49 3.35 0.92
N THR A 56 -11.33 3.54 -0.39
CA THR A 56 -10.99 4.85 -0.98
C THR A 56 -12.22 5.76 -1.11
N GLU A 57 -13.41 5.19 -1.30
CA GLU A 57 -14.68 5.93 -1.24
C GLU A 57 -14.97 6.42 0.18
N GLN A 58 -14.73 5.59 1.20
CA GLN A 58 -14.81 5.98 2.62
C GLN A 58 -13.84 7.13 2.98
N ALA A 59 -12.75 7.24 2.22
CA ALA A 59 -11.74 8.27 2.37
C ALA A 59 -12.11 9.65 1.78
N ASN A 60 -13.34 9.85 1.28
CA ASN A 60 -13.82 11.09 0.66
C ASN A 60 -12.96 11.56 -0.54
N THR A 61 -12.50 10.62 -1.36
CA THR A 61 -11.74 10.93 -2.57
C THR A 61 -12.67 11.27 -3.74
N LYS A 62 -12.20 12.08 -4.69
CA LYS A 62 -12.99 12.46 -5.89
C LYS A 62 -13.21 11.28 -6.85
N GLY A 63 -12.39 10.25 -6.76
CA GLY A 63 -12.42 9.07 -7.62
C GLY A 63 -11.12 8.28 -7.49
N ILE A 64 -11.17 7.04 -7.97
CA ILE A 64 -10.04 6.12 -7.94
C ILE A 64 -9.95 5.33 -9.25
N GLN A 65 -8.74 5.14 -9.73
CA GLN A 65 -8.43 4.21 -10.81
C GLN A 65 -7.35 3.25 -10.32
N VAL A 66 -7.66 1.95 -10.34
CA VAL A 66 -6.72 0.89 -9.96
C VAL A 66 -6.38 0.07 -11.21
N GLN A 67 -5.10 -0.08 -11.50
CA GLN A 67 -4.60 -0.97 -12.54
C GLN A 67 -3.64 -1.97 -11.93
N ILE A 68 -3.85 -3.25 -12.23
CA ILE A 68 -2.99 -4.34 -11.81
C ILE A 68 -2.53 -5.01 -13.10
N ALA A 69 -1.22 -5.13 -13.26
CA ALA A 69 -0.62 -5.82 -14.39
C ALA A 69 0.19 -7.02 -13.88
N GLY A 70 0.14 -8.13 -14.59
CA GLY A 70 1.01 -9.28 -14.34
C GLY A 70 0.34 -10.63 -14.57
N ARG A 71 0.98 -11.67 -14.06
CA ARG A 71 0.48 -13.07 -14.11
C ARG A 71 -0.61 -13.30 -13.08
N ILE A 72 -1.71 -12.60 -13.26
CA ILE A 72 -2.85 -12.61 -12.35
C ILE A 72 -3.49 -14.00 -12.37
N ASP A 73 -3.86 -14.51 -11.19
CA ASP A 73 -4.55 -15.79 -11.03
C ASP A 73 -3.72 -17.01 -11.49
N GLY A 74 -2.38 -16.88 -11.49
CA GLY A 74 -1.48 -17.96 -11.90
C GLY A 74 -1.40 -18.17 -13.41
N LYS A 75 -1.97 -17.27 -14.21
CA LYS A 75 -1.91 -17.34 -15.67
C LYS A 75 -0.48 -17.23 -16.18
N GLU A 76 -0.19 -17.91 -17.27
CA GLU A 76 1.13 -17.87 -17.91
C GLU A 76 1.41 -16.52 -18.60
N ILE A 77 0.38 -15.92 -19.18
CA ILE A 77 0.46 -14.64 -19.88
C ILE A 77 0.03 -13.52 -18.94
N ALA A 78 0.85 -12.48 -18.85
CA ALA A 78 0.53 -11.28 -18.07
C ALA A 78 -0.59 -10.46 -18.73
N ARG A 79 -1.45 -9.87 -17.90
CA ARG A 79 -2.51 -8.94 -18.31
C ARG A 79 -2.60 -7.78 -17.33
#